data_AF-A0A1C5MKH8-F1
#
_entry.id   AF-A0A1C5MKH8-F1
#
_cell.length_a   1.000
_cell.length_b   1.000
_cell.length_c   1.000
_cell.angle_alpha   90.00
_cell.angle_beta   90.00
_cell.angle_gamma   90.00
#
_symmetry.space_group_name_H-M   'P 1'
#
loop_
_entity.id
_entity.type
_entity.pdbx_description
1 polymer ?
#
loop_
_entity_poly.entity_id
_entity_poly.type
_entity_poly.pdbx_seq_one_letter_code
_entity_poly.pdbx_strand_id
1 'polypeptide(L)'
;MLEYKLKRYGIQLIKQEESYTSQCSPLSPEVSKRYAEASNRKERGMYVTDGVRYNADAVGAFNILRKYLSVSGKQKELSVTGLKKPDIIKVAA
;
A
#
# COMPACT_ATOMS: atom_id res chain seq x y z
N MET A 1 -4.92 -20.65 -5.07
CA MET A 1 -3.64 -21.14 -4.53
C MET A 1 -3.25 -20.46 -3.22
N LEU A 2 -3.20 -19.12 -3.15
CA LEU A 2 -2.79 -18.40 -1.93
C LEU A 2 -3.73 -18.65 -0.73
N GLU A 3 -5.04 -18.48 -0.91
CA GLU A 3 -6.05 -18.70 0.15
C GLU A 3 -5.96 -20.10 0.78
N TYR A 4 -5.82 -21.13 -0.06
CA TYR A 4 -5.61 -22.51 0.39
C TYR A 4 -4.36 -22.65 1.25
N LYS A 5 -3.21 -22.10 0.80
CA LYS A 5 -1.96 -22.17 1.55
C LYS A 5 -2.07 -21.45 2.89
N LEU A 6 -2.65 -20.25 2.92
CA LEU A 6 -2.85 -19.48 4.16
C LEU A 6 -3.78 -20.21 5.15
N LYS A 7 -4.88 -20.80 4.66
CA LYS A 7 -5.81 -21.58 5.47
C LYS A 7 -5.15 -22.77 6.17
N ARG A 8 -4.18 -23.44 5.53
CA ARG A 8 -3.40 -24.53 6.17
C ARG A 8 -2.59 -24.09 7.38
N TYR A 9 -2.24 -22.81 7.46
CA TYR A 9 -1.51 -22.22 8.59
C TYR A 9 -2.42 -21.41 9.53
N GLY A 10 -3.75 -21.46 9.35
CA GLY A 10 -4.68 -20.67 10.15
C GLY A 10 -4.64 -19.16 9.89
N ILE A 11 -4.04 -18.71 8.77
CA ILE A 11 -3.95 -17.30 8.41
C ILE A 11 -5.19 -16.91 7.60
N GLN A 12 -5.90 -15.87 8.05
CA GLN A 12 -7.06 -15.35 7.35
C GLN A 12 -6.64 -14.47 6.16
N LEU A 13 -7.20 -14.75 4.98
CA LEU A 13 -7.08 -13.89 3.81
C LEU A 13 -8.31 -12.98 3.71
N ILE A 14 -8.10 -11.67 3.72
CA ILE A 14 -9.17 -10.67 3.50
C ILE A 14 -8.87 -9.96 2.18
N LYS A 15 -9.87 -9.91 1.30
CA LYS A 15 -9.78 -9.15 0.05
C LYS A 15 -10.28 -7.73 0.30
N GLN A 16 -9.55 -6.75 -0.19
CA GLN A 16 -9.88 -5.33 -0.08
C GLN A 16 -10.02 -4.73 -1.47
N GLU A 17 -11.02 -3.87 -1.67
CA GLU A 17 -11.20 -3.13 -2.92
C GLU A 17 -10.10 -2.08 -3.09
N GLU A 18 -9.42 -2.06 -4.24
CA GLU A 18 -8.14 -1.35 -4.42
C GLU A 18 -8.23 -0.02 -5.20
N SER A 19 -9.42 0.53 -5.41
CA SER A 19 -9.55 1.82 -6.09
C SER A 19 -8.70 2.88 -5.40
N TYR A 20 -7.93 3.59 -6.22
CA TYR A 20 -7.05 4.70 -5.84
C TYR A 20 -5.85 4.35 -4.95
N THR A 21 -5.60 3.08 -4.61
CA THR A 21 -4.49 2.68 -3.73
C THR A 21 -3.12 2.97 -4.31
N SER A 22 -2.99 3.00 -5.63
CA SER A 22 -1.75 3.36 -6.34
C SER A 22 -1.61 4.85 -6.65
N GLN A 23 -2.64 5.65 -6.35
CA GLN A 23 -2.74 7.06 -6.75
C GLN A 23 -2.66 7.99 -5.52
N CYS A 24 -3.20 7.56 -4.38
CA CYS A 24 -3.18 8.36 -3.16
C CYS A 24 -1.79 8.40 -2.52
N SER A 25 -1.39 9.58 -2.04
CA SER A 25 -0.17 9.74 -1.26
C SER A 25 -0.23 8.92 0.04
N PRO A 26 0.87 8.31 0.51
CA PRO A 26 0.91 7.70 1.84
C PRO A 26 0.65 8.72 2.97
N LEU A 27 0.79 10.02 2.68
CA LEU A 27 0.52 11.13 3.60
C LEU A 27 -0.91 11.70 3.46
N SER A 28 -1.70 11.21 2.51
CA SER A 28 -3.09 11.66 2.37
C SER A 28 -3.89 11.34 3.64
N PRO A 29 -4.99 12.05 3.95
CA PRO A 29 -5.86 11.68 5.07
C PRO A 29 -6.52 10.33 4.87
N GLU A 30 -6.97 10.04 3.64
CA GLU A 30 -7.67 8.81 3.26
C GLU A 30 -7.28 8.35 1.85
N VAL A 31 -7.65 7.10 1.53
CA VAL A 31 -7.52 6.52 0.19
C VAL A 31 -8.87 6.65 -0.52
N SER A 32 -9.07 7.76 -1.23
CA SER A 32 -10.31 8.05 -1.94
C SER A 32 -10.04 8.79 -3.25
N LYS A 33 -11.05 8.85 -4.12
CA LYS A 33 -10.98 9.55 -5.41
C LYS A 33 -10.54 11.02 -5.25
N ARG A 34 -10.92 11.65 -4.12
CA ARG A 34 -10.64 13.06 -3.83
C ARG A 34 -9.14 13.36 -3.69
N TYR A 35 -8.36 12.40 -3.19
CA TYR A 35 -6.92 12.54 -2.94
C TYR A 35 -6.07 11.73 -3.92
N ALA A 36 -6.71 11.22 -4.99
CA ALA A 36 -6.05 10.38 -5.97
C ALA A 36 -5.28 11.23 -6.97
N GLU A 37 -3.96 11.12 -6.95
CA GLU A 37 -3.06 11.82 -7.86
C GLU A 37 -2.31 10.82 -8.71
N ALA A 38 -2.89 10.43 -9.85
CA ALA A 38 -2.31 9.43 -10.75
C ALA A 38 -0.92 9.83 -11.25
N SER A 39 -0.65 11.14 -11.35
CA SER A 39 0.63 11.69 -11.78
C SER A 39 1.78 11.42 -10.79
N ASN A 40 1.50 11.06 -9.54
CA ASN A 40 2.52 10.77 -8.53
C ASN A 40 3.24 9.45 -8.80
N ARG A 41 2.59 8.49 -9.46
CA ARG A 41 3.26 7.28 -9.94
C ARG A 41 4.00 7.62 -11.23
N LYS A 42 5.33 7.74 -11.17
CA LYS A 42 6.14 8.19 -12.31
C LYS A 42 6.49 7.05 -13.24
N GLU A 43 6.99 5.95 -12.67
CA GLU A 43 7.38 4.76 -13.40
C GLU A 43 7.27 3.52 -12.50
N ARG A 44 7.58 2.34 -13.06
CA ARG A 44 7.52 1.09 -12.30
C ARG A 44 8.45 1.17 -11.09
N GLY A 45 7.90 0.91 -9.91
CA GLY A 45 8.65 0.97 -8.65
C GLY A 45 8.86 2.38 -8.08
N MET A 46 8.47 3.46 -8.78
CA MET A 46 8.70 4.84 -8.31
C MET A 46 7.41 5.65 -8.14
N TYR A 47 7.20 6.11 -6.90
CA TYR A 47 6.13 7.03 -6.53
C TYR A 47 6.74 8.31 -5.93
N VAL A 48 6.28 9.48 -6.37
CA VAL A 48 6.79 10.78 -5.95
C VAL A 48 5.62 11.70 -5.59
N THR A 49 5.65 12.24 -4.37
CA THR A 49 4.67 13.22 -3.86
C THR A 49 5.42 14.22 -3.01
N ASP A 50 5.06 15.51 -3.12
CA ASP A 50 5.65 16.59 -2.30
C ASP A 50 7.19 16.61 -2.29
N GLY A 51 7.81 16.29 -3.43
CA GLY A 51 9.27 16.20 -3.58
C GLY A 51 9.92 14.96 -2.95
N VAL A 52 9.14 14.09 -2.30
CA VAL A 52 9.61 12.87 -1.64
C VAL A 52 9.41 11.66 -2.54
N ARG A 53 10.45 10.83 -2.64
CA ARG A 53 10.43 9.57 -3.38
C ARG A 53 10.12 8.38 -2.47
N TYR A 54 9.28 7.49 -2.96
CA TYR A 54 8.84 6.26 -2.33
C TYR A 54 8.87 5.10 -3.33
N ASN A 55 8.89 3.87 -2.82
CA ASN A 55 8.64 2.70 -3.65
C ASN A 55 7.14 2.58 -3.96
N ALA A 56 6.78 2.46 -5.24
CA ALA A 56 5.38 2.42 -5.66
C ALA A 56 4.61 1.19 -5.13
N ASP A 57 5.26 0.02 -5.07
CA ASP A 57 4.62 -1.20 -4.59
C ASP A 57 4.40 -1.14 -3.07
N ALA A 58 5.37 -0.58 -2.33
CA ALA A 58 5.24 -0.32 -0.90
C ALA A 58 4.11 0.67 -0.59
N VAL A 59 3.99 1.76 -1.36
CA VAL A 59 2.86 2.71 -1.24
C VAL A 59 1.53 2.03 -1.54
N GLY A 60 1.46 1.20 -2.58
CA GLY A 60 0.26 0.43 -2.91
C GLY A 60 -0.17 -0.50 -1.76
N ALA A 61 0.76 -1.32 -1.26
CA ALA A 61 0.49 -2.22 -0.14
C ALA A 61 0.07 -1.46 1.13
N PHE A 62 0.72 -0.34 1.43
CA PHE A 62 0.37 0.53 2.55
C PHE A 62 -1.04 1.10 2.43
N ASN A 63 -1.42 1.57 1.24
CA ASN A 63 -2.75 2.12 1.01
C ASN A 63 -3.86 1.05 1.02
N ILE A 64 -3.57 -0.19 0.60
CA ILE A 64 -4.51 -1.32 0.78
C ILE A 64 -4.81 -1.53 2.27
N LEU A 65 -3.78 -1.56 3.11
CA LEU A 65 -3.93 -1.69 4.57
C LEU A 65 -4.75 -0.52 5.15
N ARG A 66 -4.40 0.71 4.79
CA ARG A 66 -5.14 1.91 5.24
C ARG A 66 -6.62 1.84 4.90
N LYS A 67 -6.94 1.43 3.68
CA LYS A 67 -8.33 1.33 3.21
C LYS A 67 -9.10 0.24 3.96
N TYR A 68 -8.47 -0.92 4.20
CA TYR A 68 -9.06 -1.96 5.05
C TYR A 68 -9.36 -1.46 6.46
N LEU A 69 -8.42 -0.76 7.11
CA LEU A 69 -8.61 -0.22 8.46
C LEU A 69 -9.75 0.80 8.51
N SER A 70 -9.84 1.67 7.49
CA SER A 70 -10.93 2.63 7.37
C SER A 70 -12.29 1.95 7.22
N VAL A 71 -12.41 0.96 6.33
CA VAL A 71 -13.69 0.24 6.08
C VAL A 71 -14.08 -0.63 7.26
N SER A 72 -13.11 -1.20 7.99
CA SER A 72 -13.36 -2.04 9.15
C SER A 72 -13.61 -1.27 10.45
N GLY A 73 -13.53 0.06 10.44
CA GLY A 73 -13.69 0.91 11.63
C GLY A 73 -12.55 0.77 12.65
N LYS A 74 -11.45 0.11 12.29
CA LYS A 74 -10.29 -0.11 13.16
C LYS A 74 -9.31 1.04 12.98
N GLN A 75 -9.54 2.15 13.68
CA GLN A 75 -8.58 3.26 13.65
C GLN A 75 -7.26 2.82 14.27
N LYS A 76 -6.17 3.02 13.51
CA LYS A 76 -4.81 2.79 13.96
C LYS A 76 -3.92 3.83 13.33
N GLU A 77 -3.07 4.44 14.14
CA GLU A 77 -2.01 5.31 13.63
C GLU A 77 -0.97 4.45 12.90
N LEU A 78 -0.76 4.77 11.62
CA LEU A 78 0.18 4.05 10.76
C LEU A 78 1.35 4.96 10.46
N SER A 79 2.55 4.49 10.80
CA SER A 79 3.78 5.17 10.43
C SER A 79 4.10 4.94 8.96
N VAL A 80 4.56 5.99 8.28
CA VAL A 80 5.10 5.95 6.91
C VAL A 80 6.60 5.63 6.88
N THR A 81 7.22 5.41 8.05
CA THR A 81 8.64 5.06 8.16
C THR A 81 8.90 3.72 7.45
N GLY A 82 9.93 3.69 6.60
CA GLY A 82 10.32 2.51 5.82
C GLY A 82 9.85 2.52 4.36
N LEU A 83 8.81 3.29 4.00
CA LEU A 83 8.32 3.33 2.61
C LEU A 83 9.32 3.91 1.59
N LYS A 84 10.29 4.71 2.07
CA LYS A 84 11.28 5.41 1.22
C LYS A 84 12.48 4.54 0.86
N LYS A 85 12.82 3.55 1.69
CA LYS A 85 14.05 2.76 1.57
C LYS A 85 13.69 1.28 1.67
N PRO A 86 13.26 0.65 0.56
CA PRO A 86 13.02 -0.78 0.54
C PRO A 86 14.37 -1.53 0.60
N ASP A 87 14.44 -2.58 1.42
CA ASP A 87 15.54 -3.53 1.38
C ASP A 87 15.36 -4.46 0.18
N ILE A 88 16.33 -4.45 -0.74
CA ILE A 88 16.30 -5.31 -1.92
C ILE A 88 16.93 -6.65 -1.55
N ILE A 89 16.10 -7.65 -1.32
CA ILE A 89 16.53 -9.02 -1.06
C ILE A 89 16.39 -9.82 -2.36
N LYS A 90 17.50 -10.29 -2.92
CA LYS A 90 17.47 -11.27 -4.02
C LYS A 90 17.13 -12.64 -3.45
N VAL A 91 15.92 -13.13 -3.77
CA VAL A 91 15.40 -14.40 -3.23
C VAL A 91 15.69 -15.59 -4.16
N ALA A 92 16.18 -15.34 -5.38
CA ALA A 92 16.64 -16.38 -6.32
C ALA A 92 17.68 -15.79 -7.31
N ALA A 93 18.57 -16.67 -7.80
CA ALA A 93 19.57 -16.38 -8.83
C ALA A 93 18.97 -16.49 -10.23
#